data_AF-A0A976PHZ9-F1
#
_entry.id   AF-A0A976PHZ9-F1
#
_cell.length_a   1.000
_cell.length_b   1.000
_cell.length_c   1.000
_cell.angle_alpha   90.00
_cell.angle_beta   90.00
_cell.angle_gamma   90.00
#
_symmetry.space_group_name_H-M   'P 1'
#
loop_
_entity.id
_entity.type
_entity.pdbx_description
1 polymer ?
#
loop_
_entity_poly.entity_id
_entity_poly.type
_entity_poly.pdbx_seq_one_letter_code
_entity_poly.pdbx_strand_id
1 'polypeptide(L)'
;MNTYKLTVSYNGCGFLGWQTQVDELKTIQGQINYALRKLAKSDDVKSLGSGRTDAGVHALAQVVKIEIPIPIAPDGLLMGINSYVDSQIKVLSVEECPSGFHPVRDALWKEYCYLFSFGEDSGLPHFNDLKTHFKNKLDIDLMRMACKKFIGEHDFQNYFTVGTETSTTVRRILHCDIGIN
;
A
#
# COMPACT_ATOMS: atom_id res chain seq x y z
N MET A 1 -15.95 20.00 4.27
CA MET A 1 -15.58 18.57 4.40
C MET A 1 -14.66 18.42 5.58
N ASN A 2 -14.81 17.34 6.34
CA ASN A 2 -13.96 16.96 7.47
C ASN A 2 -12.87 16.02 6.95
N THR A 3 -11.62 16.29 7.31
CA THR A 3 -10.45 15.61 6.75
C THR A 3 -9.76 14.76 7.81
N TYR A 4 -9.47 13.51 7.45
CA TYR A 4 -8.81 12.57 8.35
C TYR A 4 -7.64 11.87 7.65
N LYS A 5 -6.64 11.48 8.44
CA LYS A 5 -5.55 10.60 8.04
C LYS A 5 -5.77 9.22 8.64
N LEU A 6 -5.76 8.20 7.79
CA LEU A 6 -5.87 6.81 8.16
C LEU A 6 -4.51 6.13 7.98
N THR A 7 -4.22 5.17 8.85
CA THR A 7 -3.21 4.14 8.60
C THR A 7 -3.92 2.83 8.33
N VAL A 8 -3.67 2.21 7.18
CA VAL A 8 -4.40 1.02 6.73
C VAL A 8 -3.43 -0.12 6.45
N SER A 9 -3.72 -1.28 7.01
CA SER A 9 -3.08 -2.55 6.71
C SER A 9 -4.03 -3.41 5.87
N TYR A 10 -3.50 -4.15 4.90
CA TYR A 10 -4.30 -5.08 4.12
C TYR A 10 -3.49 -6.25 3.55
N ASN A 11 -4.14 -7.40 3.50
CA ASN A 11 -3.74 -8.49 2.63
C ASN A 11 -4.33 -8.23 1.22
N GLY A 12 -3.46 -7.99 0.23
CA GLY A 12 -3.86 -7.72 -1.15
C GLY A 12 -4.37 -8.94 -1.93
N CYS A 13 -4.26 -10.16 -1.38
CA CYS A 13 -4.72 -11.36 -2.06
C CYS A 13 -6.22 -11.32 -2.36
N GLY A 14 -6.57 -11.61 -3.61
CA GLY A 14 -7.95 -11.54 -4.09
C GLY A 14 -8.46 -10.13 -4.41
N PHE A 15 -7.65 -9.08 -4.23
CA PHE A 15 -7.94 -7.72 -4.66
C PHE A 15 -7.20 -7.35 -5.95
N LEU A 16 -7.84 -6.51 -6.76
CA LEU A 16 -7.33 -5.90 -7.99
C LEU A 16 -6.44 -4.67 -7.71
N GLY A 17 -5.85 -4.61 -6.51
CA GLY A 17 -4.95 -3.55 -6.08
C GLY A 17 -5.64 -2.43 -5.31
N TRP A 18 -4.92 -1.33 -5.14
CA TRP A 18 -5.38 -0.17 -4.37
C TRP A 18 -6.51 0.58 -5.06
N GLN A 19 -6.27 1.04 -6.30
CA GLN A 19 -7.09 2.04 -6.98
C GLN A 19 -8.47 1.49 -7.36
N THR A 20 -9.54 2.26 -7.13
CA THR A 20 -10.89 1.90 -7.56
C THR A 20 -10.98 1.64 -9.06
N GLN A 21 -11.67 0.56 -9.42
CA GLN A 21 -11.95 0.10 -10.80
C GLN A 21 -13.46 -0.20 -10.95
N VAL A 22 -13.87 -0.78 -12.09
CA VAL A 22 -15.28 -1.12 -12.38
C VAL A 22 -15.89 -2.02 -11.31
N ASP A 23 -15.17 -3.06 -10.89
CA ASP A 23 -15.53 -3.87 -9.73
C ASP A 23 -14.95 -3.23 -8.44
N GLU A 24 -15.62 -2.18 -7.97
CA GLU A 24 -15.12 -1.32 -6.89
C GLU A 24 -14.75 -2.11 -5.63
N LEU A 25 -15.58 -3.07 -5.22
CA LEU A 25 -15.36 -3.84 -3.98
C LEU A 25 -14.21 -4.84 -4.08
N LYS A 26 -13.69 -5.10 -5.29
CA LYS A 26 -12.44 -5.83 -5.51
C LYS A 26 -11.20 -4.95 -5.39
N THR A 27 -11.32 -3.71 -4.93
CA THR A 27 -10.18 -2.80 -4.71
C THR A 27 -10.16 -2.30 -3.27
N ILE A 28 -8.97 -2.02 -2.75
CA ILE A 28 -8.82 -1.55 -1.36
C ILE A 28 -9.48 -0.17 -1.18
N GLN A 29 -9.25 0.74 -2.14
CA GLN A 29 -9.86 2.07 -2.10
C GLN A 29 -11.39 2.00 -2.19
N GLY A 30 -11.93 1.10 -3.01
CA GLY A 30 -13.37 0.90 -3.13
C GLY A 30 -14.03 0.38 -1.85
N GLN A 31 -13.38 -0.55 -1.14
CA GLN A 31 -13.82 -1.02 0.18
C GLN A 31 -13.90 0.13 1.19
N ILE A 32 -12.86 0.97 1.25
CA ILE A 32 -12.84 2.15 2.13
C ILE A 32 -13.94 3.13 1.72
N ASN A 33 -14.07 3.47 0.43
CA ASN A 33 -15.10 4.38 -0.06
C ASN A 33 -16.51 3.87 0.24
N TYR A 34 -16.77 2.56 0.09
CA TYR A 34 -18.02 1.96 0.47
C TYR A 34 -18.34 2.17 1.96
N ALA A 35 -17.38 1.88 2.85
CA ALA A 35 -17.53 2.09 4.28
C ALA A 35 -17.82 3.56 4.63
N LEU A 36 -17.07 4.49 4.02
CA LEU A 36 -17.28 5.92 4.21
C LEU A 36 -18.66 6.38 3.78
N ARG A 37 -19.16 5.91 2.62
CA ARG A 37 -20.52 6.24 2.15
C ARG A 37 -21.60 5.74 3.10
N LYS A 38 -21.42 4.55 3.68
CA LYS A 38 -22.35 4.00 4.69
C LYS A 38 -22.37 4.83 5.97
N LEU A 39 -21.19 5.20 6.48
CA LEU A 39 -21.06 5.99 7.71
C LEU A 39 -21.55 7.43 7.52
N ALA A 40 -21.18 8.06 6.40
CA ALA A 40 -21.54 9.44 6.09
C ALA A 40 -22.97 9.60 5.54
N LYS A 41 -23.61 8.49 5.11
CA LYS A 41 -24.89 8.48 4.39
C LYS A 41 -24.89 9.45 3.21
N SER A 42 -23.78 9.49 2.47
CA SER A 42 -23.56 10.40 1.35
C SER A 42 -22.53 9.82 0.39
N ASP A 43 -22.70 10.09 -0.90
CA ASP A 43 -21.72 9.74 -1.95
C ASP A 43 -20.59 10.77 -2.07
N ASP A 44 -20.69 11.91 -1.39
CA ASP A 44 -19.68 12.97 -1.41
C ASP A 44 -18.50 12.64 -0.47
N VAL A 45 -17.82 11.54 -0.76
CA VAL A 45 -16.63 11.08 -0.04
C VAL A 45 -15.43 11.06 -0.97
N LYS A 46 -14.25 11.39 -0.44
CA LYS A 46 -13.00 11.33 -1.19
C LYS A 46 -11.97 10.53 -0.41
N SER A 47 -11.15 9.79 -1.12
CA SER A 47 -10.00 9.09 -0.56
C SER A 47 -8.79 9.20 -1.47
N LEU A 48 -7.62 9.34 -0.88
CA LEU A 48 -6.35 9.42 -1.58
C LEU A 48 -5.28 8.66 -0.78
N GLY A 49 -4.68 7.64 -1.38
CA GLY A 49 -3.60 6.87 -0.77
C GLY A 49 -2.23 7.53 -0.94
N SER A 50 -1.28 7.18 -0.06
CA SER A 50 0.13 7.57 -0.17
C SER A 50 0.80 6.99 -1.40
N GLY A 51 0.30 5.87 -1.93
CA GLY A 51 0.73 5.25 -3.17
C GLY A 51 -0.32 4.30 -3.71
N ARG A 52 -0.16 3.89 -4.97
CA ARG A 52 -0.92 2.77 -5.54
C ARG A 52 -0.14 1.48 -5.31
N THR A 53 -0.87 0.41 -5.04
CA THR A 53 -0.34 -0.96 -5.04
C THR A 53 -1.07 -1.76 -6.12
N ASP A 54 -0.32 -2.61 -6.82
CA ASP A 54 -0.87 -3.48 -7.86
C ASP A 54 -1.71 -4.63 -7.25
N ALA A 55 -2.41 -5.38 -8.10
CA ALA A 55 -3.18 -6.54 -7.70
C ALA A 55 -2.31 -7.54 -6.91
N GLY A 56 -2.86 -8.06 -5.80
CA GLY A 56 -2.15 -8.98 -4.91
C GLY A 56 -1.16 -8.34 -3.93
N VAL A 57 -0.70 -7.11 -4.15
CA VAL A 57 0.29 -6.46 -3.28
C VAL A 57 -0.33 -6.07 -1.93
N HIS A 58 0.32 -6.46 -0.83
CA HIS A 58 -0.09 -6.13 0.54
C HIS A 58 0.42 -4.75 0.99
N ALA A 59 -0.12 -4.26 2.11
CA ALA A 59 0.47 -3.14 2.82
C ALA A 59 0.35 -3.34 4.34
N LEU A 60 1.40 -2.98 5.07
CA LEU A 60 1.38 -2.99 6.54
C LEU A 60 0.81 -1.68 7.11
N ALA A 61 1.08 -0.55 6.44
CA ALA A 61 0.73 0.79 6.94
C ALA A 61 0.60 1.82 5.79
N GLN A 62 -0.27 1.55 4.82
CA GLN A 62 -0.62 2.52 3.78
C GLN A 62 -1.30 3.73 4.42
N VAL A 63 -0.82 4.94 4.15
CA VAL A 63 -1.43 6.18 4.64
C VAL A 63 -2.50 6.65 3.66
N VAL A 64 -3.68 7.01 4.17
CA VAL A 64 -4.81 7.42 3.34
C VAL A 64 -5.40 8.71 3.90
N LYS A 65 -5.54 9.73 3.05
CA LYS A 65 -6.36 10.90 3.36
C LYS A 65 -7.80 10.58 2.96
N ILE A 66 -8.74 10.91 3.82
CA ILE A 66 -10.16 10.88 3.48
C ILE A 66 -10.82 12.23 3.75
N GLU A 67 -11.89 12.52 3.01
CA GLU A 67 -12.75 13.68 3.21
C GLU A 67 -14.21 13.23 3.21
N ILE A 68 -14.96 13.61 4.25
CA ILE A 68 -16.39 13.29 4.41
C ILE A 68 -17.21 14.53 4.78
N PRO A 69 -18.51 14.58 4.46
CA PRO A 69 -19.32 15.79 4.63
C PRO A 69 -19.78 16.02 6.07
N ILE A 70 -19.81 14.96 6.89
CA ILE A 70 -20.23 15.02 8.31
C ILE A 70 -19.03 14.80 9.24
N PRO A 71 -19.02 15.45 10.41
CA PRO A 71 -17.99 15.18 11.42
C PRO A 71 -18.27 13.84 12.10
N ILE A 72 -17.25 12.99 12.20
CA ILE A 72 -17.28 11.75 12.99
C ILE A 72 -16.03 11.74 13.85
N ALA A 73 -16.17 11.46 15.15
CA ALA A 73 -15.01 11.33 16.03
C ALA A 73 -14.05 10.24 15.51
N PRO A 74 -12.72 10.43 15.56
CA PRO A 74 -11.75 9.48 15.01
C PRO A 74 -11.96 8.02 15.45
N ASP A 75 -12.24 7.78 16.73
CA ASP A 75 -12.51 6.43 17.25
C ASP A 75 -13.77 5.81 16.65
N GLY A 76 -14.83 6.61 16.48
CA GLY A 76 -16.06 6.18 15.83
C GLY A 76 -15.84 5.85 14.36
N LEU A 77 -14.98 6.61 13.67
CA LEU A 77 -14.63 6.37 12.29
C LEU A 77 -13.75 5.11 12.14
N LEU A 78 -12.80 4.91 13.03
CA LEU A 78 -11.96 3.72 13.11
C LEU A 78 -12.79 2.45 13.28
N MET A 79 -13.70 2.44 14.26
CA MET A 79 -14.61 1.32 14.53
C MET A 79 -15.58 1.11 13.36
N GLY A 80 -16.17 2.21 12.88
CA GLY A 80 -17.14 2.20 11.79
C GLY A 80 -16.56 1.62 10.50
N ILE A 81 -15.40 2.09 10.06
CA ILE A 81 -14.78 1.60 8.82
C ILE A 81 -14.44 0.11 8.96
N ASN A 82 -13.81 -0.28 10.07
CA ASN A 82 -13.45 -1.67 10.33
C ASN A 82 -14.65 -2.63 10.44
N SER A 83 -15.87 -2.12 10.63
CA SER A 83 -17.09 -2.93 10.64
C SER A 83 -17.67 -3.19 9.25
N TYR A 84 -17.27 -2.41 8.23
CA TYR A 84 -17.80 -2.48 6.87
C TYR A 84 -16.84 -3.05 5.83
N VAL A 85 -15.53 -2.87 6.01
CA VAL A 85 -14.52 -3.39 5.07
C VAL A 85 -14.37 -4.91 5.17
N ASP A 86 -13.90 -5.52 4.10
CA ASP A 86 -13.49 -6.93 4.07
C ASP A 86 -12.50 -7.27 5.20
N SER A 87 -12.56 -8.50 5.73
CA SER A 87 -11.73 -8.95 6.86
C SER A 87 -10.22 -8.93 6.57
N GLN A 88 -9.83 -8.88 5.30
CA GLN A 88 -8.45 -8.71 4.87
C GLN A 88 -7.94 -7.27 4.93
N ILE A 89 -8.80 -6.30 5.26
CA ILE A 89 -8.46 -4.87 5.38
C ILE A 89 -8.67 -4.43 6.83
N LYS A 90 -7.71 -3.68 7.37
CA LYS A 90 -7.77 -3.14 8.72
C LYS A 90 -7.29 -1.70 8.74
N VAL A 91 -8.15 -0.79 9.16
CA VAL A 91 -7.73 0.54 9.60
C VAL A 91 -7.12 0.39 11.00
N LEU A 92 -5.85 0.80 11.12
CA LEU A 92 -5.07 0.71 12.35
C LEU A 92 -5.25 1.96 13.22
N SER A 93 -5.34 3.13 12.59
CA SER A 93 -5.51 4.41 13.28
C SER A 93 -6.26 5.41 12.41
N VAL A 94 -6.92 6.36 13.06
CA VAL A 94 -7.56 7.52 12.44
C VAL A 94 -7.18 8.75 13.27
N GLU A 95 -6.81 9.84 12.61
CA GLU A 95 -6.62 11.15 13.22
C GLU A 95 -7.22 12.23 12.33
N GLU A 96 -7.65 13.34 12.94
CA GLU A 96 -7.98 14.55 12.18
C GLU A 96 -6.70 15.14 11.59
N CYS A 97 -6.78 15.70 10.39
CA CYS A 97 -5.65 16.37 9.77
C CYS A 97 -6.09 17.62 9.00
N PRO A 98 -5.16 18.57 8.73
CA PRO A 98 -5.48 19.75 7.95
C PRO A 98 -5.96 19.39 6.54
N SER A 99 -6.90 20.17 6.00
CA SER A 99 -7.41 19.99 4.64
C SER A 99 -6.32 20.02 3.56
N GLY A 100 -5.22 20.73 3.81
CA GLY A 100 -4.06 20.83 2.92
C GLY A 100 -3.15 19.60 2.89
N PHE A 101 -3.31 18.66 3.84
CA PHE A 101 -2.51 17.43 3.89
C PHE A 101 -2.66 16.65 2.58
N HIS A 102 -1.54 16.10 2.08
CA HIS A 102 -1.48 15.31 0.88
C HIS A 102 -0.53 14.11 1.04
N PRO A 103 -1.05 12.88 1.14
CA PRO A 103 -0.28 11.71 1.58
C PRO A 103 0.83 11.28 0.61
N VAL A 104 0.80 11.74 -0.64
CA VAL A 104 1.91 11.52 -1.60
C VAL A 104 2.99 12.58 -1.51
N ARG A 105 2.63 13.86 -1.33
CA ARG A 105 3.57 14.99 -1.41
C ARG A 105 4.27 15.23 -0.08
N ASP A 106 3.54 15.00 1.00
CA ASP A 106 4.03 15.22 2.36
C ASP A 106 4.75 13.98 2.90
N ALA A 107 4.75 12.87 2.16
CA ALA A 107 5.51 11.67 2.51
C ALA A 107 7.01 11.91 2.31
N LEU A 108 7.81 11.64 3.35
CA LEU A 108 9.27 11.79 3.30
C LEU A 108 9.94 10.63 2.57
N TRP A 109 9.40 9.41 2.73
CA TRP A 109 9.90 8.20 2.10
C TRP A 109 8.80 7.13 2.09
N LYS A 110 9.04 6.06 1.34
CA LYS A 110 8.23 4.84 1.32
C LYS A 110 9.17 3.66 1.41
N GLU A 111 8.73 2.63 2.11
CA GLU A 111 9.48 1.39 2.28
C GLU A 111 8.67 0.23 1.70
N TYR A 112 9.39 -0.66 1.02
CA TYR A 112 8.85 -1.87 0.43
C TYR A 112 9.70 -3.04 0.92
N CYS A 113 9.04 -4.10 1.37
CA CYS A 113 9.67 -5.34 1.77
C CYS A 113 9.20 -6.46 0.84
N TYR A 114 10.15 -7.18 0.25
CA TYR A 114 9.88 -8.34 -0.61
C TYR A 114 10.35 -9.59 0.10
N LEU A 115 9.45 -10.56 0.25
CA LEU A 115 9.76 -11.87 0.81
C LEU A 115 9.86 -12.90 -0.30
N PHE A 116 10.90 -13.72 -0.25
CA PHE A 116 11.05 -14.83 -1.16
C PHE A 116 11.74 -16.01 -0.48
N SER A 117 11.42 -17.22 -0.95
CA SER A 117 12.15 -18.44 -0.61
C SER A 117 12.92 -18.92 -1.83
N PHE A 118 14.03 -19.63 -1.62
CA PHE A 118 14.79 -20.19 -2.72
C PHE A 118 15.36 -21.58 -2.43
N GLY A 119 15.65 -22.36 -3.47
CA GLY A 119 16.13 -23.73 -3.36
C GLY A 119 15.00 -24.74 -3.19
N GLU A 120 15.12 -25.65 -2.22
CA GLU A 120 14.05 -26.61 -1.92
C GLU A 120 12.87 -25.87 -1.26
N ASP A 121 11.70 -25.94 -1.90
CA ASP A 121 10.51 -25.33 -1.35
C ASP A 121 10.05 -26.14 -0.14
N SER A 122 9.88 -25.49 1.00
CA SER A 122 9.28 -26.12 2.18
C SER A 122 7.81 -26.50 1.93
N GLY A 123 7.18 -25.96 0.87
CA GLY A 123 5.82 -26.31 0.46
C GLY A 123 4.75 -25.90 1.49
N LEU A 124 5.12 -25.05 2.45
CA LEU A 124 4.22 -24.64 3.53
C LEU A 124 3.17 -23.65 3.00
N PRO A 125 1.88 -24.04 2.92
CA PRO A 125 0.87 -23.26 2.22
C PRO A 125 0.56 -21.91 2.88
N HIS A 126 0.82 -21.77 4.18
CA HIS A 126 0.57 -20.56 4.97
C HIS A 126 1.34 -19.32 4.48
N PHE A 127 2.42 -19.50 3.72
CA PHE A 127 3.25 -18.40 3.23
C PHE A 127 3.07 -18.11 1.74
N ASN A 128 2.24 -18.88 1.02
CA ASN A 128 2.12 -18.78 -0.44
C ASN A 128 1.69 -17.40 -0.89
N ASP A 129 0.84 -16.74 -0.10
CA ASP A 129 0.37 -15.39 -0.37
C ASP A 129 1.42 -14.31 -0.03
N LEU A 130 2.39 -14.61 0.84
CA LEU A 130 3.32 -13.61 1.39
C LEU A 130 4.68 -13.60 0.69
N LYS A 131 5.04 -14.67 -0.03
CA LYS A 131 6.38 -14.85 -0.59
C LYS A 131 6.34 -15.34 -2.04
N THR A 132 7.37 -14.98 -2.79
CA THR A 132 7.66 -15.60 -4.10
C THR A 132 8.68 -16.72 -3.93
N HIS A 133 8.49 -17.86 -4.59
CA HIS A 133 9.46 -18.96 -4.55
C HIS A 133 10.34 -19.03 -5.81
N PHE A 134 11.66 -19.11 -5.61
CA PHE A 134 12.66 -19.32 -6.66
C PHE A 134 13.29 -20.72 -6.56
N LYS A 135 13.21 -21.53 -7.61
CA LYS A 135 13.81 -22.89 -7.59
C LYS A 135 15.34 -22.88 -7.55
N ASN A 136 15.95 -21.83 -8.08
CA ASN A 136 17.40 -21.73 -8.21
C ASN A 136 18.04 -21.38 -6.85
N LYS A 137 19.28 -21.82 -6.65
CA LYS A 137 20.11 -21.25 -5.58
C LYS A 137 20.39 -19.78 -5.90
N LEU A 138 20.25 -18.93 -4.90
CA LEU A 138 20.57 -17.50 -5.00
C LEU A 138 21.91 -17.24 -4.32
N ASP A 139 22.72 -16.39 -4.95
CA ASP A 139 23.95 -15.88 -4.35
C ASP A 139 23.61 -14.60 -3.58
N ILE A 140 23.37 -14.75 -2.28
CA ILE A 140 22.93 -13.67 -1.41
C ILE A 140 24.02 -12.61 -1.24
N ASP A 141 25.30 -12.99 -1.24
CA ASP A 141 26.39 -12.03 -1.12
C ASP A 141 26.52 -11.19 -2.39
N LEU A 142 26.35 -11.81 -3.56
CA LEU A 142 26.26 -11.07 -4.82
C LEU A 142 25.05 -10.13 -4.85
N MET A 143 23.89 -10.58 -4.37
CA MET A 143 22.69 -9.73 -4.27
C MET A 143 22.90 -8.57 -3.29
N ARG A 144 23.54 -8.79 -2.12
CA ARG A 144 23.92 -7.72 -1.18
C ARG A 144 24.83 -6.68 -1.84
N MET A 145 25.82 -7.14 -2.62
CA MET A 145 26.68 -6.24 -3.38
C MET A 145 25.89 -5.46 -4.44
N ALA A 146 24.89 -6.06 -5.08
CA ALA A 146 24.01 -5.38 -6.02
C ALA A 146 23.09 -4.35 -5.35
N CYS A 147 22.51 -4.65 -4.18
CA CYS A 147 21.70 -3.71 -3.40
C CYS A 147 22.41 -2.38 -3.14
N LYS A 148 23.70 -2.44 -2.79
CA LYS A 148 24.53 -1.23 -2.58
C LYS A 148 24.62 -0.33 -3.80
N LYS A 149 24.52 -0.88 -5.02
CA LYS A 149 24.57 -0.10 -6.27
C LYS A 149 23.30 0.69 -6.52
N PHE A 150 22.17 0.29 -5.94
CA PHE A 150 20.90 1.02 -6.06
C PHE A 150 20.82 2.23 -5.14
N ILE A 151 21.60 2.27 -4.05
CA ILE A 151 21.59 3.39 -3.11
C ILE A 151 22.09 4.66 -3.81
N GLY A 152 21.44 5.80 -3.54
CA GLY A 152 21.74 7.07 -4.19
C GLY A 152 20.72 7.45 -5.25
N GLU A 153 21.05 8.47 -6.05
CA GLU A 153 20.20 9.00 -7.11
C GLU A 153 20.53 8.35 -8.45
N HIS A 154 19.53 7.76 -9.09
CA HIS A 154 19.68 7.07 -10.37
C HIS A 154 18.47 7.32 -11.26
N ASP A 155 18.66 7.22 -12.57
CA ASP A 155 17.57 7.16 -13.54
C ASP A 155 17.05 5.71 -13.64
N PHE A 156 15.80 5.50 -13.21
CA PHE A 156 15.13 4.21 -13.21
C PHE A 156 14.24 3.99 -14.45
N GLN A 157 14.53 4.63 -15.58
CA GLN A 157 13.77 4.44 -16.83
C GLN A 157 13.67 2.98 -17.32
N ASN A 158 14.58 2.10 -16.90
CA ASN A 158 14.51 0.66 -17.24
C ASN A 158 13.70 -0.17 -16.24
N TYR A 159 13.17 0.46 -15.18
CA TYR A 159 12.46 -0.19 -14.07
C TYR A 159 11.05 0.36 -13.85
N PHE A 160 10.51 1.16 -14.79
CA PHE A 160 9.13 1.64 -14.73
C PHE A 160 8.24 0.94 -15.76
N THR A 161 6.95 0.85 -15.45
CA THR A 161 5.95 0.27 -16.35
C THR A 161 5.56 1.28 -17.44
N VAL A 162 5.65 0.86 -18.70
CA VAL A 162 5.21 1.65 -19.87
C VAL A 162 3.76 2.09 -19.68
N GLY A 163 3.48 3.37 -19.95
CA GLY A 163 2.15 3.97 -19.76
C GLY A 163 1.94 4.65 -18.40
N THR A 164 2.93 4.65 -17.52
CA THR A 164 2.89 5.46 -16.29
C THR A 164 3.25 6.91 -16.61
N GLU A 165 2.30 7.83 -16.41
CA GLU A 165 2.60 9.26 -16.46
C GLU A 165 3.50 9.65 -15.27
N THR A 166 4.74 10.05 -15.55
CA THR A 166 5.66 10.58 -14.54
C THR A 166 6.46 11.74 -15.09
N SER A 167 6.69 12.76 -14.28
CA SER A 167 7.50 13.92 -14.67
C SER A 167 9.00 13.61 -14.76
N THR A 168 9.45 12.55 -14.10
CA THR A 168 10.84 12.07 -14.11
C THR A 168 10.92 10.63 -13.63
N THR A 169 11.84 9.86 -14.17
CA THR A 169 12.23 8.51 -13.73
C THR A 169 13.40 8.51 -12.75
N VAL A 170 13.97 9.69 -12.46
CA VAL A 170 15.05 9.84 -11.48
C VAL A 170 14.49 9.69 -10.07
N ARG A 171 15.06 8.77 -9.29
CA ARG A 171 14.70 8.54 -7.89
C ARG A 171 15.94 8.40 -7.04
N ARG A 172 15.79 8.71 -5.75
CA ARG A 172 16.83 8.49 -4.74
C ARG A 172 16.43 7.33 -3.83
N ILE A 173 17.22 6.27 -3.83
CA ILE A 173 17.09 5.17 -2.89
C ILE A 173 17.91 5.51 -1.64
N LEU A 174 17.22 5.60 -0.49
CA LEU A 174 17.85 5.92 0.79
C LEU A 174 18.54 4.70 1.40
N HIS A 175 17.94 3.52 1.22
CA HIS A 175 18.42 2.24 1.75
C HIS A 175 17.95 1.09 0.87
N CYS A 176 18.78 0.08 0.69
CA CYS A 176 18.46 -1.16 -0.01
C CYS A 176 19.35 -2.26 0.56
N ASP A 177 18.74 -3.33 1.09
CA ASP A 177 19.43 -4.45 1.69
C ASP A 177 18.66 -5.76 1.45
N ILE A 178 19.36 -6.88 1.67
CA ILE A 178 18.83 -8.23 1.55
C ILE A 178 19.48 -9.14 2.61
N GLY A 179 18.63 -9.85 3.33
CA GLY A 179 19.02 -10.78 4.39
C GLY A 179 18.42 -12.17 4.20
N ILE A 180 19.00 -13.15 4.89
CA ILE A 180 18.35 -14.44 5.16
C ILE A 180 17.89 -14.37 6.62
N ASN A 181 16.64 -14.72 6.86
CA ASN A 181 16.11 -14.94 8.20
C ASN A 181 16.46 -16.34 8.72
#